data_AF-T2HP88-F1
#
_entry.id   AF-T2HP88-F1
#
_cell.length_a   1.000
_cell.length_b   1.000
_cell.length_c   1.000
_cell.angle_alpha   90.00
_cell.angle_beta   90.00
_cell.angle_gamma   90.00
#
_symmetry.space_group_name_H-M   'P 1'
#
loop_
_entity.id
_entity.type
_entity.pdbx_description
1 polymer ?
#
loop_
_entity_poly.entity_id
_entity_poly.type
_entity_poly.pdbx_seq_one_letter_code
_entity_poly.pdbx_strand_id
1 'polypeptide(L)'
;ILMSQSELSLTDKKQICKMVLQRLIQDPSQYQFGRTKIFFRAGQVAYLEKVRSDRLRQACIMVQKNIRGWLQRMKFLRIRQAAVIIQQYFRGQRTVRKAITARALKET
;
A
#
# COMPACT_ATOMS: atom_id res chain seq x y z
N ILE A 1 -4.98 -9.48 -12.47
CA ILE A 1 -4.36 -8.13 -12.60
C ILE A 1 -5.18 -7.24 -13.54
N LEU A 2 -5.47 -7.72 -14.76
CA LEU A 2 -6.40 -7.08 -15.68
C LEU A 2 -7.87 -7.42 -15.39
N MET A 3 -8.17 -8.30 -14.45
CA MET A 3 -9.54 -8.71 -14.08
C MET A 3 -9.88 -8.22 -12.67
N SER A 4 -11.15 -7.92 -12.42
CA SER A 4 -11.71 -7.69 -11.09
C SER A 4 -11.91 -9.03 -10.35
N GLN A 5 -12.07 -8.98 -9.03
CA GLN A 5 -12.39 -10.17 -8.23
C GLN A 5 -13.76 -10.78 -8.58
N SER A 6 -14.73 -9.94 -8.99
CA SER A 6 -16.05 -10.41 -9.42
C SER A 6 -16.04 -11.09 -10.80
N GLU A 7 -15.10 -10.74 -11.68
CA GLU A 7 -14.94 -11.37 -12.99
C GLU A 7 -14.31 -12.78 -12.87
N LEU A 8 -13.53 -13.03 -11.82
CA LEU A 8 -12.87 -14.32 -11.57
C LEU A 8 -13.81 -15.41 -11.05
N SER A 9 -15.01 -15.06 -10.58
CA SER A 9 -16.00 -16.04 -10.10
C SER A 9 -16.84 -16.67 -11.22
N LEU A 10 -16.67 -16.22 -12.47
CA LEU A 10 -17.34 -16.79 -13.63
C LEU A 10 -16.62 -18.07 -14.08
N THR A 11 -17.36 -19.16 -14.28
CA THR A 11 -16.78 -20.46 -14.67
C THR A 11 -16.29 -20.48 -16.13
N ASP A 12 -16.85 -19.62 -16.99
CA ASP A 12 -16.51 -19.58 -18.42
C ASP A 12 -15.34 -18.62 -18.72
N LYS A 13 -14.16 -19.21 -18.92
CA LYS A 13 -12.93 -18.52 -19.31
C LYS A 13 -13.09 -17.68 -20.58
N LYS A 14 -13.91 -18.13 -21.56
CA LYS A 14 -14.11 -17.41 -22.81
C LYS A 14 -14.92 -16.14 -22.58
N GLN A 15 -15.95 -16.21 -21.74
CA GLN A 15 -16.77 -15.05 -21.38
C GLN A 15 -15.95 -14.02 -20.59
N ILE A 16 -15.12 -14.49 -19.66
CA ILE A 16 -14.20 -13.61 -18.91
C ILE A 16 -13.25 -12.87 -19.87
N CYS A 17 -12.64 -13.57 -20.83
CA CYS A 17 -11.80 -12.93 -21.84
C CYS A 17 -12.55 -11.90 -22.68
N LYS A 18 -13.82 -12.16 -23.05
CA LYS A 18 -14.65 -11.19 -23.79
C LYS A 18 -14.86 -9.90 -23.00
N MET A 19 -15.25 -10.01 -21.72
CA MET A 19 -15.49 -8.85 -20.86
C MET A 19 -14.22 -8.00 -20.71
N VAL A 20 -13.07 -8.65 -20.49
CA VAL A 20 -11.79 -7.94 -20.37
C VAL A 20 -11.41 -7.22 -21.67
N LEU A 21 -11.54 -7.88 -22.81
CA LEU A 21 -11.19 -7.27 -24.10
C LEU A 21 -12.14 -6.14 -24.47
N GLN A 22 -13.44 -6.26 -24.22
CA GLN A 22 -14.41 -5.18 -24.43
C GLN A 22 -14.07 -3.93 -23.59
N ARG A 23 -13.54 -4.11 -22.38
CA ARG A 23 -13.13 -2.99 -21.51
C ARG A 23 -11.81 -2.36 -21.94
N LEU A 24 -10.85 -3.16 -22.42
CA LEU A 24 -9.49 -2.71 -22.73
C LEU A 24 -9.31 -2.22 -24.17
N ILE A 25 -10.11 -2.75 -25.11
CA ILE A 25 -10.05 -2.48 -26.54
C ILE A 25 -11.47 -2.14 -27.02
N GLN A 26 -11.72 -0.85 -27.27
CA GLN A 26 -13.05 -0.36 -27.65
C GLN A 26 -13.45 -0.76 -29.07
N ASP A 27 -12.48 -0.84 -30.00
CA ASP A 27 -12.71 -1.22 -31.39
C ASP A 27 -12.70 -2.76 -31.53
N PRO A 28 -13.85 -3.40 -31.83
CA PRO A 28 -13.95 -4.84 -31.97
C PRO A 28 -13.19 -5.39 -33.18
N SER A 29 -12.80 -4.57 -34.15
CA SER A 29 -12.04 -5.01 -35.34
C SER A 29 -10.58 -5.35 -35.03
N GLN A 30 -10.10 -4.98 -33.84
CA GLN A 30 -8.73 -5.17 -33.38
C GLN A 30 -8.45 -6.58 -32.84
N TYR A 31 -9.48 -7.38 -32.57
CA TYR A 31 -9.36 -8.75 -32.10
C TYR A 31 -10.47 -9.66 -32.63
N GLN A 32 -10.22 -10.96 -32.69
CA GLN A 32 -11.21 -11.95 -33.08
C GLN A 32 -11.09 -13.22 -32.25
N PHE A 33 -12.22 -13.73 -31.75
CA PHE A 33 -12.27 -15.01 -31.07
C PHE A 33 -12.38 -16.15 -32.09
N GLY A 34 -11.33 -16.97 -32.17
CA GLY A 34 -11.37 -18.25 -32.87
C GLY A 34 -12.02 -19.36 -32.04
N ARG A 35 -11.92 -20.60 -32.53
CA ARG A 35 -12.45 -21.78 -31.82
C ARG A 35 -11.71 -22.05 -30.51
N THR A 36 -10.39 -21.88 -30.50
CA THR A 36 -9.52 -22.20 -29.36
C THR A 36 -8.61 -21.05 -28.90
N LYS A 37 -8.46 -19.99 -29.72
CA LYS A 37 -7.49 -18.89 -29.48
C LYS A 37 -8.10 -17.54 -29.86
N ILE A 38 -7.49 -16.46 -29.38
CA ILE A 38 -7.86 -15.09 -29.73
C ILE A 38 -6.79 -14.55 -30.68
N PHE A 39 -7.22 -14.00 -31.81
CA PHE A 39 -6.36 -13.35 -32.79
C PHE A 39 -6.39 -11.85 -32.55
N PHE A 40 -5.24 -11.21 -32.65
CA PHE A 40 -5.07 -9.78 -32.42
C PHE A 40 -4.44 -9.13 -33.63
N ARG A 41 -4.83 -7.89 -33.93
CA ARG A 41 -4.10 -7.05 -34.86
C ARG A 41 -2.71 -6.70 -34.30
N ALA A 42 -1.79 -6.33 -35.19
CA ALA A 42 -0.44 -5.94 -34.80
C ALA A 42 -0.46 -4.83 -33.74
N GLY A 43 0.43 -4.91 -32.75
CA GLY A 43 0.55 -3.94 -31.66
C GLY A 43 -0.40 -4.14 -30.48
N GLN A 44 -1.52 -4.85 -30.64
CA GLN A 44 -2.50 -5.01 -29.56
C GLN A 44 -1.97 -5.84 -28.39
N VAL A 45 -1.20 -6.91 -28.65
CA VAL A 45 -0.58 -7.72 -27.60
C VAL A 45 0.44 -6.89 -26.80
N ALA A 46 1.24 -6.07 -27.48
CA ALA A 46 2.20 -5.18 -26.83
C ALA A 46 1.49 -4.12 -25.96
N TYR A 47 0.37 -3.58 -26.42
CA TYR A 47 -0.49 -2.70 -25.62
C TYR A 47 -1.00 -3.41 -24.36
N LEU A 48 -1.55 -4.63 -24.48
CA LEU A 48 -2.03 -5.40 -23.33
C LEU A 48 -0.92 -5.70 -22.32
N GLU A 49 0.29 -6.04 -22.79
CA GLU A 49 1.45 -6.26 -21.94
C GLU A 49 1.91 -4.99 -21.21
N LYS A 50 1.82 -3.83 -21.87
CA LYS A 50 2.07 -2.54 -21.22
C LYS A 50 1.07 -2.29 -20.09
N VAL A 51 -0.23 -2.45 -20.35
CA VAL A 51 -1.28 -2.26 -19.33
C VAL A 51 -1.09 -3.24 -18.16
N ARG A 52 -0.74 -4.50 -18.44
CA ARG A 52 -0.43 -5.51 -17.42
C ARG A 52 0.75 -5.07 -16.54
N SER A 53 1.83 -4.61 -17.17
CA SER A 53 3.05 -4.18 -16.50
C SER A 53 2.82 -2.94 -15.63
N ASP A 54 2.07 -1.95 -16.13
CA ASP A 54 1.71 -0.75 -15.38
C ASP A 54 0.89 -1.09 -14.14
N ARG A 55 -0.09 -2.00 -14.26
CA ARG A 55 -0.92 -2.40 -13.12
C ARG A 55 -0.15 -3.21 -12.08
N LEU A 56 0.77 -4.06 -12.52
CA LEU A 56 1.71 -4.75 -11.62
C LEU A 56 2.61 -3.76 -10.88
N ARG A 57 3.14 -2.76 -11.58
CA ARG A 57 3.96 -1.71 -10.98
C ARG A 57 3.19 -0.96 -9.91
N GLN A 58 1.94 -0.57 -10.17
CA GLN A 58 1.11 0.11 -9.18
C GLN A 58 0.84 -0.75 -7.94
N ALA A 59 0.55 -2.04 -8.12
CA ALA A 59 0.39 -2.97 -7.01
C ALA A 59 1.68 -3.08 -6.17
N CYS A 60 2.84 -3.19 -6.84
CA CYS A 60 4.13 -3.22 -6.16
C CYS A 60 4.39 -1.94 -5.36
N ILE A 61 4.16 -0.75 -5.96
CA ILE A 61 4.29 0.54 -5.29
C ILE A 61 3.38 0.61 -4.06
N MET A 62 2.15 0.10 -4.16
CA MET A 62 1.20 0.06 -3.04
C MET A 62 1.71 -0.80 -1.88
N VAL A 63 2.25 -1.98 -2.16
CA VAL A 63 2.85 -2.83 -1.13
C VAL A 63 4.05 -2.14 -0.50
N GLN A 64 4.98 -1.65 -1.34
CA GLN A 64 6.19 -1.00 -0.89
C GLN A 64 5.92 0.24 -0.02
N LYS A 65 4.99 1.11 -0.41
CA LYS A 65 4.69 2.33 0.36
C LYS A 65 4.11 2.01 1.74
N ASN A 66 3.26 0.98 1.83
CA ASN A 66 2.68 0.55 3.11
C ASN A 66 3.75 -0.02 4.04
N ILE A 67 4.65 -0.88 3.52
CA ILE A 67 5.76 -1.43 4.30
C ILE A 67 6.68 -0.31 4.80
N ARG A 68 7.09 0.62 3.93
CA ARG A 68 7.94 1.76 4.32
C ARG A 68 7.28 2.62 5.40
N GLY A 69 5.99 2.91 5.26
CA GLY A 69 5.22 3.65 6.27
C GLY A 69 5.13 2.92 7.61
N TRP A 70 4.86 1.61 7.58
CA TRP A 70 4.81 0.78 8.79
C TRP A 70 6.15 0.74 9.53
N LEU A 71 7.25 0.52 8.82
CA LEU A 71 8.60 0.52 9.40
C LEU A 71 8.92 1.85 10.09
N GLN A 72 8.63 2.98 9.41
CA GLN A 72 8.91 4.29 9.97
C GLN A 72 8.03 4.60 11.18
N ARG A 73 6.76 4.18 11.17
CA ARG A 73 5.86 4.32 12.32
C ARG A 73 6.36 3.51 13.52
N MET A 74 6.81 2.28 13.31
CA MET A 74 7.39 1.44 14.37
C MET A 74 8.63 2.10 14.99
N LYS A 75 9.54 2.61 14.14
CA LYS A 75 10.73 3.35 14.62
C LYS A 75 10.35 4.59 15.42
N PHE A 76 9.42 5.41 14.92
CA PHE A 76 8.96 6.61 15.61
C PHE A 76 8.34 6.30 16.97
N LEU A 77 7.46 5.29 17.05
CA LEU A 77 6.82 4.93 18.32
C LEU A 77 7.83 4.48 19.37
N ARG A 78 8.85 3.71 18.99
CA ARG A 78 9.93 3.30 19.88
C ARG A 78 10.71 4.50 20.42
N ILE A 79 11.10 5.43 19.54
CA ILE A 79 11.83 6.65 19.94
C ILE A 79 10.96 7.52 20.85
N ARG A 80 9.69 7.71 20.49
CA ARG A 80 8.74 8.51 21.28
C ARG A 80 8.56 7.94 22.68
N GLN A 81 8.41 6.62 22.80
CA GLN A 81 8.28 5.96 24.10
C GLN A 81 9.51 6.19 24.96
N ALA A 82 10.72 5.98 24.42
CA ALA A 82 11.97 6.24 25.15
C ALA A 82 12.08 7.71 25.58
N ALA A 83 11.77 8.65 24.68
CA ALA A 83 11.81 10.09 24.98
C ALA A 83 10.83 10.46 26.11
N VAL A 84 9.61 9.92 26.09
CA VAL A 84 8.60 10.17 27.14
C VAL A 84 9.08 9.64 28.49
N ILE A 85 9.64 8.43 28.54
CA ILE A 85 10.17 7.85 29.79
C ILE A 85 11.27 8.75 30.37
N ILE A 86 12.23 9.15 29.54
CA ILE A 86 13.33 10.03 29.95
C ILE A 86 12.77 11.37 30.46
N GLN A 87 11.87 12.00 29.69
CA GLN A 87 11.26 13.27 30.06
C GLN A 87 10.49 13.18 31.38
N GLN A 88 9.74 12.10 31.62
CA GLN A 88 9.01 11.86 32.86
C GLN A 88 9.97 11.76 34.05
N TYR A 89 11.05 11.00 33.92
CA TYR A 89 12.07 10.87 34.96
C TYR A 89 12.68 12.23 35.35
N PHE A 90 13.14 13.00 34.35
CA PHE A 90 13.73 14.32 34.59
C PHE A 90 12.73 15.31 35.21
N ARG A 91 11.48 15.31 34.74
CA ARG A 91 10.41 16.16 35.31
C ARG A 91 10.12 15.77 36.76
N GLY A 92 10.06 14.48 37.07
CA GLY A 92 9.87 13.98 38.44
C GLY A 92 11.01 14.41 39.37
N GLN A 93 12.26 14.20 38.95
CA GLN A 93 13.45 14.62 39.71
C GLN A 93 13.46 16.13 39.98
N ARG A 94 13.11 16.96 38.99
CA ARG A 94 13.03 18.41 39.15
C ARG A 94 11.98 18.82 40.20
N THR A 95 10.82 18.17 40.21
CA THR A 95 9.76 18.42 41.20
C THR A 95 10.22 18.06 42.61
N VAL A 96 10.84 16.88 42.79
CA VAL A 96 11.37 16.44 44.08
C VAL A 96 12.43 17.43 44.60
N ARG A 97 13.41 17.82 43.77
CA ARG A 97 14.45 18.78 44.15
C ARG A 97 13.87 20.13 44.60
N LYS A 98 12.87 20.64 43.87
CA LYS A 98 12.17 21.88 44.25
C LYS A 98 11.47 21.74 45.61
N ALA A 99 10.81 20.62 45.86
CA ALA A 99 10.12 20.37 47.13
C ALA A 99 11.10 20.26 48.31
N ILE A 100 12.23 19.59 48.13
CA ILE A 100 13.29 19.49 49.15
C ILE A 100 13.87 20.88 49.45
N THR A 101 14.22 21.65 48.41
CA THR A 101 14.76 23.01 48.57
C THR A 101 13.76 23.91 49.30
N ALA A 102 12.47 23.84 48.94
CA ALA A 102 11.41 24.61 49.59
C ALA A 102 11.17 24.18 51.05
N ARG A 103 11.38 22.92 51.41
CA ARG A 103 11.36 22.46 52.81
C ARG A 103 12.55 23.00 53.60
N ALA A 104 13.76 22.89 53.05
CA ALA A 104 14.97 23.37 53.71
C ALA A 104 14.90 24.87 54.04
N LEU A 105 14.35 25.69 53.13
CA LEU A 105 14.14 27.13 53.35
C LEU A 105 13.08 27.46 54.42
N LYS A 106 12.21 26.53 54.80
CA LYS A 106 11.21 26.73 55.86
C LYS A 106 11.73 26.36 57.25
N GLU A 107 12.79 25.55 57.31
CA GLU A 107 13.38 25.07 58.56
C GLU A 107 14.53 25.96 59.05
N THR A 108 15.06 26.83 58.18
CA THR A 108 15.97 27.95 58.50
C THR A 108 15.19 29.23 58.81
#